data_AF-A0A438FHD7-F1
#
_entry.id   AF-A0A438FHD7-F1
#
_cell.length_a   1.000
_cell.length_b   1.000
_cell.length_c   1.000
_cell.angle_alpha   90.00
_cell.angle_beta   90.00
_cell.angle_gamma   90.00
#
_symmetry.space_group_name_H-M   'P 1'
#
loop_
_entity.id
_entity.type
_entity.pdbx_description
1 polymer ?
#
loop_
_entity_poly.entity_id
_entity_poly.type
_entity_poly.pdbx_seq_one_letter_code
_entity_poly.pdbx_strand_id
1 'polypeptide(L)'
;MVASQRPVLGMRPVCPLDVVQDQLKASNGLPLTFTPVNPKKGVICALTDHNIKFSTATTCVQSTVWKLNEIEKYEDDYKLVFYPTTCDFCRPICGYIDIYIQDGYRCLALGDVPLKVMFKRA
;
A
#
# COMPACT_ATOMS: atom_id res chain seq x y z
N MET A 1 4.92 -4.12 7.84
CA MET A 1 3.44 -4.03 7.91
C MET A 1 2.87 -5.40 7.63
N VAL A 2 1.89 -5.86 8.42
CA VAL A 2 1.09 -7.05 8.11
C VAL A 2 -0.16 -6.57 7.37
N ALA A 3 -0.20 -6.74 6.05
CA ALA A 3 -1.27 -6.19 5.21
C ALA A 3 -2.31 -7.27 4.88
N SER A 4 -3.57 -6.88 4.79
CA SER A 4 -4.68 -7.73 4.35
C SER A 4 -5.63 -6.93 3.45
N GLN A 5 -6.60 -7.61 2.83
CA GLN A 5 -7.62 -7.00 1.99
C GLN A 5 -9.01 -7.20 2.60
N ARG A 6 -9.84 -6.16 2.60
CA ARG A 6 -11.25 -6.26 3.01
C ARG A 6 -12.18 -5.44 2.11
N PRO A 7 -13.46 -5.83 1.98
CA PRO A 7 -14.44 -5.00 1.30
C PRO A 7 -14.61 -3.63 1.97
N VAL A 8 -14.78 -2.60 1.15
CA VAL A 8 -15.17 -1.26 1.62
C VAL A 8 -16.56 -1.35 2.25
N LEU A 9 -16.69 -0.99 3.53
CA LEU A 9 -17.97 -1.04 4.23
C LEU A 9 -18.94 -0.01 3.64
N GLY A 10 -20.15 -0.43 3.30
CA GLY A 10 -21.18 0.45 2.72
C GLY A 10 -21.16 0.54 1.19
N MET A 11 -20.16 -0.03 0.50
CA MET A 11 -20.17 -0.14 -0.96
C MET A 11 -20.83 -1.44 -1.42
N ARG A 12 -21.86 -1.31 -2.27
CA ARG A 12 -22.37 -2.41 -3.10
C ARG A 12 -22.19 -2.01 -4.57
N PRO A 13 -21.48 -2.79 -5.40
CA PRO A 13 -20.91 -4.12 -5.10
C PRO A 13 -19.73 -4.07 -4.11
N VAL A 14 -19.39 -5.23 -3.53
CA VAL A 14 -18.37 -5.50 -2.46
C VAL A 14 -16.93 -5.13 -2.88
N CYS A 15 -16.76 -4.51 -4.04
CA CYS A 15 -15.50 -4.20 -4.67
C CYS A 15 -15.41 -2.70 -4.98
N PRO A 16 -14.22 -2.08 -4.91
CA PRO A 16 -12.91 -2.68 -4.70
C PRO A 16 -12.64 -3.06 -3.23
N LEU A 17 -11.55 -3.80 -2.99
CA LEU A 17 -11.09 -4.13 -1.63
C LEU A 17 -10.09 -3.08 -1.15
N ASP A 18 -10.25 -2.64 0.09
CA ASP A 18 -9.33 -1.75 0.79
C ASP A 18 -8.19 -2.54 1.44
N VAL A 19 -7.04 -1.87 1.57
CA VAL A 19 -5.90 -2.40 2.31
C VAL A 19 -5.98 -1.97 3.76
N VAL A 20 -5.96 -2.99 4.61
CA VAL A 20 -6.02 -2.82 6.05
C VAL A 20 -4.81 -3.46 6.69
N GLN A 21 -4.33 -2.86 7.78
CA GLN A 21 -3.40 -3.53 8.68
C GLN A 21 -4.14 -4.69 9.35
N ASP A 22 -3.52 -5.88 9.32
CA ASP A 22 -4.07 -7.06 9.96
C ASP A 22 -4.23 -6.82 11.47
N GLN A 23 -5.38 -7.23 11.99
CA GLN A 23 -5.75 -7.05 13.40
C GLN A 23 -5.05 -8.09 14.29
N LEU A 24 -4.74 -9.26 13.72
CA LEU A 24 -4.14 -10.35 14.48
C LEU A 24 -2.61 -10.25 14.45
N LYS A 25 -2.00 -9.98 15.61
CA LYS A 25 -0.53 -9.89 15.74
C LYS A 25 0.23 -11.15 15.32
N ALA A 26 -0.41 -12.32 15.36
CA ALA A 26 0.17 -13.59 14.95
C ALA A 26 0.11 -13.84 13.42
N SER A 27 -0.64 -13.03 12.68
CA SER A 27 -0.77 -13.16 11.23
C SER A 27 0.46 -12.60 10.53
N ASN A 28 0.86 -13.26 9.43
CA ASN A 28 1.85 -12.72 8.48
C ASN A 28 1.18 -11.92 7.35
N GLY A 29 -0.16 -11.80 7.35
CA GLY A 29 -0.93 -11.07 6.35
C GLY A 29 -0.98 -11.81 5.03
N LEU A 30 -1.37 -11.10 3.97
CA LEU A 30 -1.38 -11.62 2.62
C LEU A 30 -0.03 -11.35 1.94
N PRO A 31 0.50 -12.31 1.15
CA PRO A 31 1.74 -12.13 0.43
C PRO A 31 1.59 -11.03 -0.64
N LEU A 32 2.60 -10.16 -0.68
CA LEU A 32 2.70 -9.02 -1.58
C LEU A 32 3.90 -9.21 -2.50
N THR A 33 3.76 -8.83 -3.76
CA THR A 33 4.88 -8.74 -4.70
C THR A 33 5.15 -7.29 -5.05
N PHE A 34 6.42 -6.89 -4.97
CA PHE A 34 6.90 -5.61 -5.47
C PHE A 34 7.39 -5.82 -6.90
N THR A 35 6.76 -5.15 -7.86
CA THR A 35 7.23 -5.16 -9.24
C THR A 35 7.88 -3.82 -9.55
N PRO A 36 9.19 -3.79 -9.88
CA PRO A 36 9.84 -2.55 -10.28
C PRO A 36 9.26 -2.05 -11.61
N VAL A 37 9.06 -0.73 -11.74
CA VAL A 37 8.63 -0.10 -13.02
C VAL A 37 9.59 -0.43 -14.15
N ASN A 38 10.89 -0.55 -13.85
CA ASN A 38 11.89 -0.93 -14.82
C ASN A 38 12.43 -2.34 -14.54
N PRO A 39 11.96 -3.36 -15.27
CA PRO A 39 12.40 -4.75 -15.08
C PRO A 39 13.90 -4.98 -15.37
N LYS A 40 14.60 -4.02 -16.02
CA LYS A 40 16.04 -4.12 -16.29
C LYS A 40 16.92 -3.81 -15.07
N LYS A 41 16.35 -3.22 -14.01
CA LYS A 41 17.06 -2.88 -12.78
C LYS A 41 16.67 -3.92 -11.72
N GLY A 42 17.41 -5.03 -11.66
CA GLY A 42 17.17 -6.16 -10.74
C GLY A 42 17.33 -5.86 -9.24
N VAL A 43 17.45 -4.57 -8.88
CA VAL A 43 17.49 -4.07 -7.51
C VAL A 43 16.35 -3.07 -7.36
N ILE A 44 15.45 -3.34 -6.43
CA ILE A 44 14.35 -2.45 -6.07
C ILE A 44 14.97 -1.25 -5.31
N CYS A 45 15.24 -0.16 -6.04
CA CYS A 45 15.69 1.10 -5.45
C CYS A 45 14.47 1.89 -4.97
N ALA A 46 14.54 2.44 -3.75
CA ALA A 46 13.53 3.25 -3.05
C ALA A 46 12.79 4.36 -3.85
N LEU A 47 13.27 4.71 -5.05
CA LEU A 47 12.93 5.92 -5.82
C LEU A 47 12.18 5.63 -7.14
N THR A 48 11.36 4.58 -7.22
CA THR A 48 10.65 4.22 -8.47
C THR A 48 9.23 3.79 -8.15
N ASP A 49 8.22 4.14 -8.96
CA ASP A 49 6.82 3.81 -8.68
C ASP A 49 6.62 2.32 -8.37
N HIS A 50 6.39 1.94 -7.11
CA HIS A 50 6.23 0.55 -6.72
C HIS A 50 4.75 0.17 -6.81
N ASN A 51 4.42 -0.69 -7.76
CA ASN A 51 3.16 -1.41 -7.79
C ASN A 51 3.21 -2.52 -6.71
N ILE A 52 2.58 -2.30 -5.56
CA ILE A 52 2.32 -3.38 -4.59
C ILE A 52 1.14 -4.18 -5.11
N LYS A 53 1.37 -5.44 -5.49
CA LYS A 53 0.31 -6.35 -5.92
C LYS A 53 0.10 -7.44 -4.87
N PHE A 54 -1.14 -7.57 -4.38
CA PHE A 54 -1.52 -8.76 -3.62
C PHE A 54 -1.49 -9.99 -4.54
N SER A 55 -0.76 -11.02 -4.12
CA SER A 55 -0.61 -12.26 -4.90
C SER A 55 -1.82 -13.18 -4.79
N THR A 56 -2.79 -12.85 -3.94
CA THR A 56 -4.03 -13.62 -3.73
C THR A 56 -5.08 -13.30 -4.79
N ALA A 57 -5.71 -14.35 -5.35
CA ALA A 57 -6.85 -14.21 -6.22
C ALA A 57 -8.06 -13.64 -5.46
N THR A 58 -8.79 -12.72 -6.07
CA THR A 58 -10.00 -12.10 -5.49
C THR A 58 -11.18 -12.24 -6.45
N THR A 59 -12.41 -12.18 -5.95
CA THR A 59 -13.63 -12.15 -6.78
C THR A 59 -13.87 -10.79 -7.45
N CYS A 60 -13.10 -9.76 -7.08
CA CYS A 60 -13.18 -8.45 -7.69
C CYS A 60 -12.46 -8.44 -9.04
N VAL A 61 -13.12 -7.89 -10.07
CA VAL A 61 -12.52 -7.69 -11.40
C VAL A 61 -11.51 -6.54 -11.40
N GLN A 62 -11.59 -5.66 -10.40
CA GLN A 62 -10.69 -4.54 -10.20
C GLN A 62 -9.26 -5.02 -9.87
N SER A 63 -8.27 -4.24 -10.30
CA SER A 63 -6.88 -4.47 -9.99
C SER A 63 -6.64 -4.45 -8.48
N THR A 64 -5.90 -5.45 -7.96
CA THR A 64 -5.38 -5.46 -6.58
C THR A 64 -4.04 -4.73 -6.46
N VAL A 65 -3.66 -3.96 -7.48
CA VAL A 65 -2.41 -3.22 -7.52
C VAL A 65 -2.58 -1.86 -6.85
N TRP A 66 -1.80 -1.65 -5.79
CA TRP A 66 -1.62 -0.36 -5.14
C TRP A 66 -0.41 0.34 -5.73
N LYS A 67 -0.60 1.58 -6.15
CA LYS A 67 0.47 2.42 -6.70
C LYS A 67 1.07 3.24 -5.58
N LEU A 68 2.31 2.91 -5.22
CA LEU A 68 3.16 3.78 -4.41
C LEU A 68 4.22 4.41 -5.29
N ASN A 69 4.70 5.58 -4.89
CA ASN A 69 5.76 6.25 -5.61
C ASN A 69 7.11 5.90 -5.01
N GLU A 70 7.25 6.09 -3.70
CA GLU A 70 8.54 5.92 -3.04
C GLU A 70 8.42 5.16 -1.72
N ILE A 71 9.49 4.41 -1.41
CA ILE A 71 9.68 3.75 -0.13
C ILE A 71 10.95 4.35 0.47
N GLU A 72 10.80 5.32 1.36
CA GLU A 72 11.93 6.04 1.93
C GLU A 72 12.41 5.38 3.22
N LYS A 73 13.71 5.52 3.53
CA LYS A 73 14.22 5.19 4.87
C LYS A 73 13.57 6.11 5.90
N TYR A 74 13.19 5.53 7.03
CA TYR A 74 12.61 6.28 8.13
C TYR A 74 13.11 5.70 9.45
N GLU A 75 14.01 6.46 10.08
CA GLU A 75 14.78 5.99 11.23
C GLU A 75 15.55 4.70 10.90
N ASP A 76 15.30 3.62 11.63
CA ASP A 76 15.89 2.28 11.45
C ASP A 76 15.09 1.36 10.51
N ASP A 77 13.97 1.85 9.97
CA ASP A 77 13.03 1.10 9.10
C ASP A 77 12.70 1.93 7.84
N TYR A 78 11.48 1.80 7.31
CA TYR A 78 11.00 2.48 6.12
C TYR A 78 9.67 3.20 6.35
N LYS A 79 9.33 4.14 5.48
CA LYS A 79 8.00 4.74 5.34
C LYS A 79 7.55 4.67 3.88
N LEU A 80 6.25 4.76 3.68
CA LEU A 80 5.60 4.71 2.37
C LEU A 80 5.15 6.12 1.96
N VAL A 81 5.47 6.53 0.73
CA VAL A 81 5.17 7.87 0.20
C VAL A 81 4.34 7.78 -1.07
N PHE A 82 3.31 8.62 -1.14
CA PHE A 82 2.46 8.76 -2.31
C PHE A 82 2.57 10.18 -2.87
N TYR A 83 2.98 10.26 -4.12
CA TYR A 83 3.11 11.49 -4.91
C TYR A 83 2.68 11.19 -6.35
N PRO A 84 1.44 11.50 -6.77
CA PRO A 84 0.99 11.21 -8.12
C PRO A 84 1.93 11.86 -9.16
N THR A 85 2.62 11.04 -9.95
CA THR A 85 3.52 11.48 -11.03
C THR A 85 2.77 11.83 -12.33
N THR A 86 1.44 11.75 -12.33
CA THR A 86 0.61 11.95 -13.52
C THR A 86 -0.46 13.02 -13.28
N CYS A 87 -0.10 14.29 -13.48
CA CYS A 87 -0.94 15.39 -13.97
C CYS A 87 -0.24 16.74 -13.73
N ASP A 88 0.34 17.34 -14.78
CA ASP A 88 1.06 18.63 -14.67
C ASP A 88 0.15 19.82 -14.29
N PHE A 89 -1.17 19.65 -14.45
CA PHE A 89 -2.19 20.68 -14.16
C PHE A 89 -2.94 20.46 -12.84
N CYS A 90 -2.74 19.31 -12.19
CA CYS A 90 -3.36 19.00 -10.92
C CYS A 90 -2.33 19.31 -9.83
N ARG A 91 -2.69 20.07 -8.80
CA ARG A 91 -1.89 20.07 -7.55
C ARG A 91 -2.14 18.73 -6.87
N PRO A 92 -1.26 17.73 -7.00
CA PRO A 92 -1.59 16.39 -6.54
C PRO A 92 -1.62 16.39 -5.02
N ILE A 93 -2.51 15.58 -4.43
CA ILE A 93 -2.45 15.34 -2.98
C ILE A 93 -1.26 14.41 -2.75
N CYS A 94 -0.30 14.91 -1.99
CA CYS A 94 0.96 14.23 -1.69
C CYS A 94 1.04 14.02 -0.19
N GLY A 95 1.55 12.88 0.25
CA GLY A 95 1.65 12.61 1.67
C GLY A 95 2.25 11.27 2.01
N TYR A 96 2.45 11.08 3.31
CA TYR A 96 2.85 9.79 3.85
C TYR A 96 1.62 8.89 3.96
N ILE A 97 1.85 7.59 3.87
CA ILE A 97 0.82 6.63 4.26
C ILE A 97 0.84 6.47 5.78
N ASP A 98 -0.31 6.65 6.39
CA ASP A 98 -0.59 6.46 7.81
C ASP A 98 -1.75 5.46 8.03
N ILE A 99 -2.03 5.13 9.29
CA ILE A 99 -3.18 4.34 9.72
C ILE A 99 -4.34 5.26 10.08
N TYR A 100 -5.42 5.16 9.32
CA TYR A 100 -6.71 5.74 9.67
C TYR A 100 -7.64 4.67 10.24
N ILE A 101 -8.30 4.96 11.35
CA ILE A 101 -9.27 4.03 11.94
C ILE A 101 -10.66 4.31 11.37
N GLN A 102 -11.18 3.37 10.60
CA GLN A 102 -12.54 3.41 10.05
C GLN A 102 -13.30 2.16 10.48
N ASP A 103 -14.41 2.33 11.18
CA ASP A 103 -15.29 1.23 11.63
C ASP A 103 -14.56 0.11 12.39
N GLY A 104 -13.55 0.49 13.19
CA GLY A 104 -12.70 -0.45 13.95
C GLY A 104 -11.59 -1.11 13.11
N TYR A 105 -11.51 -0.82 11.82
CA TYR A 105 -10.44 -1.25 10.93
C TYR A 105 -9.33 -0.20 10.84
N ARG A 106 -8.09 -0.68 10.71
CA ARG A 106 -6.89 0.14 10.56
C ARG A 106 -6.56 0.24 9.08
N CYS A 107 -7.16 1.19 8.38
CA CYS A 107 -7.00 1.42 6.95
C CYS A 107 -5.72 2.20 6.65
N LEU A 108 -5.12 1.98 5.49
CA LEU A 108 -4.06 2.85 4.99
C LEU A 108 -4.66 4.09 4.34
N ALA A 109 -4.22 5.27 4.75
CA ALA A 109 -4.67 6.55 4.21
C ALA A 109 -3.52 7.55 4.12
N LEU A 110 -3.73 8.66 3.41
CA LEU A 110 -2.79 9.79 3.45
C LEU A 110 -2.85 10.45 4.82
N GLY A 111 -1.69 10.73 5.41
CA GLY A 111 -1.58 11.38 6.71
C GLY A 111 -0.29 12.18 6.87
N ASP A 112 -0.25 12.99 7.92
CA ASP A 112 0.89 13.87 8.25
C ASP A 112 1.98 13.14 9.05
N VAL A 113 1.64 12.00 9.67
CA VAL A 113 2.56 11.17 10.44
C VAL A 113 2.84 9.89 9.65
N PRO A 114 4.09 9.62 9.25
CA PRO A 114 4.41 8.42 8.48
C PRO A 114 4.28 7.16 9.33
N LEU A 115 3.57 6.16 8.80
CA LEU A 115 3.61 4.81 9.36
C LEU A 115 4.97 4.17 9.10
N LYS A 116 5.71 3.85 10.17
CA LYS A 116 6.94 3.04 10.09
C LYS A 116 6.60 1.60 9.69
N VAL A 117 7.24 1.09 8.64
CA VAL A 117 7.02 -0.25 8.10
C VAL A 117 8.32 -1.01 7.90
N MET A 118 8.27 -2.31 8.22
CA MET A 118 9.28 -3.29 7.87
C MET A 118 8.77 -4.27 6.81
N PHE A 119 9.68 -4.80 5.97
CA PHE A 119 9.41 -5.84 4.99
C PHE A 119 10.06 -7.15 5.42
N LYS A 120 9.28 -8.22 5.47
CA LYS A 120 9.75 -9.57 5.78
C LYS A 120 9.56 -10.43 4.54
N ARG A 121 10.62 -11.13 4.11
CA ARG A 121 10.52 -12.12 3.03
C ARG A 121 9.60 -13.27 3.49
N ALA A 122 8.67 -13.65 2.62
CA ALA A 122 7.82 -14.83 2.80
C ALA A 122 8.60 -16.11 2.50
#